data_AF-A0AAD7N3R7-F1
#
_entry.id   AF-A0AAD7N3R7-F1
#
_cell.length_a   1.000
_cell.length_b   1.000
_cell.length_c   1.000
_cell.angle_alpha   90.00
_cell.angle_beta   90.00
_cell.angle_gamma   90.00
#
_symmetry.space_group_name_H-M   'P 1'
#
loop_
_entity.id
_entity.type
_entity.pdbx_description
1 polymer ?
#
loop_
_entity_poly.entity_id
_entity_poly.type
_entity_poly.pdbx_seq_one_letter_code
_entity_poly.pdbx_strand_id
1 'polypeptide(L)'
;MKGTYPLVGLDPGQKSTKQLVSVQGSPVWVPTGTVSQFCHQYCLGEKIKTALEKEGFETAGALTEVSDTALLDVGLQNGHIAEIKRALKEFLYNHGEADTAPE
;
A
#
# COMPACT_ATOMS: atom_id res chain seq x y z
N MET A 1 -17.37 -7.89 -17.72
CA MET A 1 -16.07 -7.77 -18.42
C MET A 1 -15.01 -7.80 -17.36
N LYS A 2 -14.18 -8.85 -17.32
CA LYS A 2 -13.19 -9.07 -16.26
C LYS A 2 -11.98 -8.17 -16.54
N GLY A 3 -11.65 -7.26 -15.61
CA GLY A 3 -10.45 -6.44 -15.70
C GLY A 3 -9.22 -7.32 -15.54
N THR A 4 -8.42 -7.41 -16.59
CA THR A 4 -7.09 -8.02 -16.57
C THR A 4 -6.12 -7.03 -15.95
N TYR A 5 -5.61 -7.34 -14.75
CA TYR A 5 -4.49 -6.62 -14.16
C TYR A 5 -3.19 -7.14 -14.81
N PRO A 6 -2.29 -6.26 -15.28
CA PRO A 6 -1.06 -6.70 -15.93
C PRO A 6 -0.14 -7.41 -14.94
N LEU A 7 0.30 -8.61 -15.32
CA LEU A 7 1.34 -9.37 -14.63
C LEU A 7 2.66 -8.60 -14.73
N VAL A 8 3.06 -7.96 -13.63
CA VAL A 8 4.41 -7.42 -13.46
C VAL A 8 5.39 -8.60 -13.39
N GLY A 9 6.34 -8.62 -14.32
CA GLY A 9 7.37 -9.66 -14.41
C GLY A 9 8.14 -9.80 -13.10
N LEU A 10 7.97 -10.95 -12.45
CA LEU A 10 8.80 -11.41 -11.34
C LEU A 10 10.04 -12.10 -11.93
N ASP A 11 11.18 -11.41 -11.86
CA ASP A 11 12.50 -11.99 -12.11
C ASP A 11 12.80 -13.09 -11.06
N PRO A 12 13.09 -14.35 -11.46
CA PRO A 12 13.31 -15.45 -10.53
C PRO A 12 14.79 -15.50 -10.12
N GLY A 13 15.22 -14.67 -9.16
CA GLY A 13 16.63 -14.75 -8.72
C GLY A 13 17.11 -13.86 -7.58
N GLN A 14 16.40 -12.78 -7.26
CA GLN A 14 16.77 -11.92 -6.13
C GLN A 14 15.57 -11.74 -5.21
N LYS A 15 15.80 -11.89 -3.90
CA LYS A 15 14.87 -11.50 -2.83
C LYS A 15 14.70 -9.98 -2.84
N SER A 16 14.18 -9.42 -3.92
CA SER A 16 13.91 -8.00 -4.06
C SER A 16 12.56 -7.75 -3.42
N THR A 17 12.56 -7.46 -2.12
CA THR A 17 11.38 -7.10 -1.34
C THR A 17 10.90 -5.68 -1.67
N LYS A 18 10.94 -5.29 -2.95
CA LYS A 18 10.54 -3.97 -3.42
C LYS A 18 9.67 -4.11 -4.67
N GLN A 19 8.54 -3.41 -4.69
CA GLN A 19 7.60 -3.32 -5.80
C GLN A 19 7.66 -1.91 -6.37
N LEU A 20 7.64 -1.82 -7.70
CA LEU A 20 7.52 -0.54 -8.39
C LEU A 20 6.04 -0.14 -8.42
N VAL A 21 5.70 0.95 -7.75
CA VAL A 21 4.35 1.53 -7.77
C VAL A 21 4.41 2.92 -8.41
N SER A 22 3.36 3.32 -9.12
CA SER A 22 3.27 4.65 -9.71
C SER A 22 2.52 5.58 -8.77
N VAL A 23 3.24 6.45 -8.07
CA VAL A 23 2.65 7.46 -7.17
C VAL A 23 2.76 8.81 -7.86
N GLN A 24 1.63 9.47 -8.14
CA GLN A 24 1.57 10.78 -8.82
C GLN A 24 2.33 10.84 -10.16
N GLY A 25 2.40 9.72 -10.89
CA GLY A 25 3.10 9.64 -12.18
C GLY A 25 4.59 9.30 -12.09
N SER A 26 5.15 9.20 -10.88
CA SER A 26 6.54 8.81 -10.66
C SER A 26 6.63 7.35 -10.21
N PRO A 27 7.50 6.53 -10.83
CA PRO A 27 7.73 5.16 -10.40
C PRO A 27 8.60 5.15 -9.12
N VAL A 28 8.02 4.70 -8.01
CA VAL A 28 8.68 4.61 -6.70
C VAL A 28 8.83 3.15 -6.28
N TRP A 29 10.01 2.79 -5.77
CA TRP A 29 10.27 1.46 -5.23
C TRP A 29 9.82 1.39 -3.77
N VAL A 30 8.68 0.76 -3.52
CA VAL A 30 8.16 0.56 -2.16
C VAL A 30 8.44 -0.85 -1.67
N PRO A 31 8.75 -1.05 -0.38
CA PRO A 31 8.92 -2.39 0.14
C PRO A 31 7.63 -3.20 0.02
N THR A 32 7.73 -4.46 -0.39
CA THR A 32 6.59 -5.39 -0.45
C THR A 32 6.31 -6.00 0.92
N GLY A 33 6.21 -5.15 1.94
CA GLY A 33 5.78 -5.58 3.27
C GLY A 33 4.34 -6.08 3.19
N THR A 34 4.03 -7.16 3.90
CA THR A 34 2.66 -7.65 4.00
C THR A 34 1.79 -6.64 4.72
N VAL A 35 0.48 -6.63 4.46
CA VAL A 35 -0.46 -5.77 5.19
C VAL A 35 -0.35 -5.97 6.70
N SER A 36 -0.15 -7.21 7.17
CA SER A 36 0.08 -7.51 8.59
C SER A 36 1.33 -6.82 9.15
N GLN A 37 2.44 -6.80 8.40
CA GLN A 37 3.64 -6.06 8.82
C GLN A 37 3.42 -4.55 8.80
N PHE A 38 2.77 -4.02 7.76
CA PHE A 38 2.44 -2.60 7.67
C PHE A 38 1.55 -2.14 8.82
N CYS A 39 0.47 -2.89 9.11
CA CYS A 39 -0.41 -2.62 10.24
C CYS A 39 0.35 -2.66 11.57
N HIS A 40 1.28 -3.60 11.74
CA HIS A 40 2.09 -3.66 12.95
C HIS A 40 3.07 -2.49 13.06
N GLN A 41 3.74 -2.13 11.97
CA GLN A 41 4.74 -1.07 11.92
C GLN A 41 4.14 0.32 12.23
N TYR A 42 2.92 0.58 11.77
CA TYR A 42 2.23 1.86 11.98
C TYR A 42 1.15 1.80 13.06
N CYS A 43 1.11 0.73 13.86
CA CYS A 43 0.14 0.52 14.95
C CYS A 43 -1.32 0.70 14.49
N LEU A 44 -1.67 0.22 13.30
CA LEU A 44 -3.05 0.24 12.80
C LEU A 44 -3.93 -0.71 13.62
N GLY A 45 -5.16 -0.29 13.88
CA GLY A 45 -6.11 -1.07 14.66
C GLY A 45 -6.42 -2.45 14.04
N GLU A 46 -6.72 -3.43 14.90
CA GLU A 46 -7.00 -4.82 14.49
C GLU A 46 -8.15 -4.94 13.49
N LYS A 47 -9.15 -4.05 13.61
CA LYS A 47 -10.27 -3.95 12.67
C LYS A 47 -9.81 -3.56 11.26
N ILE A 48 -8.81 -2.69 11.14
CA ILE A 48 -8.22 -2.29 9.86
C ILE A 48 -7.52 -3.49 9.24
N LYS A 49 -6.61 -4.11 10.00
CA LYS A 49 -5.88 -5.30 9.55
C LYS A 49 -6.82 -6.39 9.05
N THR A 50 -7.85 -6.72 9.84
CA THR A 50 -8.82 -7.77 9.51
C THR A 50 -9.59 -7.45 8.24
N ALA A 51 -10.03 -6.20 8.06
CA ALA A 51 -10.75 -5.78 6.85
C ALA A 51 -9.86 -5.88 5.60
N LEU A 52 -8.61 -5.44 5.71
CA LEU A 52 -7.66 -5.46 4.60
C LEU A 52 -7.26 -6.91 4.24
N GLU A 53 -7.00 -7.76 5.23
CA GLU A 53 -6.70 -9.19 5.01
C GLU A 53 -7.90 -9.93 4.40
N LYS A 54 -9.12 -9.59 4.84
CA LYS A 54 -10.36 -10.21 4.32
C LYS A 54 -10.61 -9.86 2.85
N GLU A 55 -10.30 -8.63 2.44
CA GLU A 55 -10.43 -8.20 1.05
C GLU A 55 -9.31 -8.76 0.15
N GLY A 56 -8.29 -9.37 0.75
CA GLY A 56 -7.16 -9.95 0.03
C GLY A 56 -6.08 -8.93 -0.34
N PHE A 57 -5.97 -7.82 0.39
CA PHE A 57 -4.80 -6.96 0.26
C PHE A 57 -3.56 -7.67 0.80
N GLU A 58 -2.62 -7.98 -0.10
CA GLU A 58 -1.42 -8.73 0.27
C GLU A 58 -0.29 -7.80 0.73
N THR A 59 -0.16 -6.61 0.13
CA THR A 59 0.98 -5.70 0.36
C THR A 59 0.56 -4.26 0.65
N ALA A 60 1.43 -3.51 1.34
CA ALA A 60 1.26 -2.06 1.54
C ALA A 60 1.24 -1.28 0.21
N GLY A 61 1.97 -1.75 -0.81
CA GLY A 61 1.95 -1.17 -2.15
C GLY A 61 0.56 -1.20 -2.78
N ALA A 62 -0.14 -2.34 -2.69
CA ALA A 62 -1.50 -2.46 -3.20
C ALA A 62 -2.47 -1.45 -2.54
N LEU A 63 -2.29 -1.16 -1.24
CA LEU A 63 -3.10 -0.17 -0.53
C LEU A 63 -2.94 1.26 -1.05
N THR A 64 -1.79 1.60 -1.66
CA THR A 64 -1.55 2.95 -2.21
C THR A 64 -2.41 3.25 -3.43
N GLU A 65 -2.89 2.21 -4.12
CA GLU A 65 -3.74 2.32 -5.31
C GLU A 65 -5.24 2.26 -4.97
N VAL A 66 -5.59 2.03 -3.71
CA VAL A 66 -6.98 1.88 -3.27
C VAL A 66 -7.60 3.25 -3.00
N SER A 67 -8.79 3.47 -3.56
CA SER A 67 -9.57 4.68 -3.30
C SER A 67 -10.25 4.66 -1.93
N ASP A 68 -10.48 5.85 -1.36
CA ASP A 68 -11.24 6.01 -0.11
C ASP A 68 -12.63 5.35 -0.20
N THR A 69 -13.30 5.41 -1.36
CA THR A 69 -14.59 4.74 -1.61
C THR A 69 -14.47 3.23 -1.49
N ALA A 70 -13.45 2.63 -2.10
CA ALA A 70 -13.21 1.19 -1.98
C ALA A 70 -12.96 0.80 -0.52
N LEU A 71 -12.22 1.60 0.25
CA LEU A 71 -12.01 1.37 1.69
C LEU A 71 -13.32 1.43 2.51
N LEU A 72 -14.25 2.31 2.14
CA LEU A 72 -15.58 2.37 2.75
C LEU A 72 -16.42 1.12 2.43
N ASP A 73 -16.36 0.62 1.20
CA ASP A 73 -17.06 -0.61 0.78
C ASP A 73 -16.58 -1.86 1.54
N VAL A 74 -15.30 -1.91 1.95
CA VAL A 74 -14.76 -2.97 2.83
C VAL A 74 -15.32 -2.89 4.28
N GLY A 75 -16.08 -1.85 4.60
CA GLY A 75 -16.62 -1.61 5.94
C GLY A 75 -15.69 -0.83 6.87
N LEU A 76 -14.67 -0.16 6.34
CA LEU A 76 -13.87 0.79 7.12
C LEU A 76 -14.62 2.11 7.27
N GLN A 77 -14.29 2.86 8.33
CA GLN A 77 -14.87 4.16 8.61
C GLN A 77 -13.86 5.25 8.24
N ASN A 78 -14.33 6.49 8.06
CA ASN A 78 -13.46 7.63 7.74
C ASN A 78 -12.28 7.78 8.72
N GLY A 79 -12.45 7.47 10.00
CA GLY A 79 -11.36 7.46 10.99
C GLY A 79 -10.28 6.43 10.66
N HIS A 80 -10.67 5.19 10.35
CA HIS A 80 -9.76 4.14 9.92
C HIS A 80 -9.04 4.50 8.62
N ILE A 81 -9.76 5.10 7.67
CA ILE A 81 -9.20 5.53 6.38
C ILE A 81 -8.15 6.62 6.61
N ALA A 82 -8.42 7.58 7.50
CA ALA A 82 -7.44 8.61 7.86
C ALA A 82 -6.17 7.99 8.48
N GLU A 83 -6.30 6.98 9.34
CA GLU A 83 -5.16 6.24 9.90
C GLU A 83 -4.34 5.53 8.83
N ILE A 84 -5.00 4.81 7.92
CA ILE A 84 -4.34 4.12 6.80
C ILE A 84 -3.60 5.15 5.92
N LYS A 85 -4.25 6.26 5.55
CA LYS A 85 -3.63 7.30 4.71
C LYS A 85 -2.45 7.95 5.40
N ARG A 86 -2.53 8.18 6.72
CA ARG A 86 -1.39 8.68 7.50
C ARG A 86 -0.22 7.69 7.46
N ALA A 87 -0.50 6.42 7.75
CA ALA A 87 0.50 5.35 7.72
C ALA A 87 1.11 5.16 6.33
N LEU A 88 0.31 5.23 5.26
CA LEU A 88 0.78 5.16 3.88
C LEU A 88 1.65 6.37 3.52
N LYS A 89 1.30 7.57 3.98
CA LYS A 89 2.12 8.77 3.77
C LYS A 89 3.48 8.62 4.45
N GLU A 90 3.51 8.15 5.69
CA GLU A 90 4.76 7.89 6.42
C GLU A 90 5.57 6.76 5.78
N PHE A 91 4.91 5.70 5.32
CA PHE A 91 5.53 4.59 4.59
C PHE A 91 6.16 5.07 3.27
N LEU A 92 5.43 5.85 2.49
CA LEU A 92 5.96 6.45 1.27
C LEU A 92 7.03 7.50 1.55
N TYR A 93 6.99 8.22 2.67
CA TYR A 93 8.06 9.14 3.04
C TYR A 93 9.34 8.39 3.43
N ASN A 94 9.21 7.34 4.25
CA ASN A 94 10.33 6.53 4.73
C ASN A 94 10.96 5.67 3.63
N HIS A 95 10.23 5.38 2.55
CA HIS A 95 10.67 4.52 1.46
C HIS A 95 10.75 5.21 0.10
N GLY A 96 10.22 6.42 0.01
CA GLY A 96 10.18 7.28 -1.16
C GLY A 96 11.08 8.49 -1.00
N GLU A 97 12.30 8.31 -0.50
CA GLU A 97 13.43 9.09 -1.02
C GLU A 97 13.67 8.65 -2.47
N ALA A 98 12.76 9.08 -3.34
CA ALA A 98 13.05 9.43 -4.71
C ALA A 98 12.77 10.93 -4.81
N ASP A 99 13.75 11.72 -4.37
CA ASP A 99 14.06 13.06 -4.85
C ASP A 99 12.85 14.01 -5.03
N THR A 100 12.41 14.63 -3.92
CA THR A 100 11.80 15.96 -4.03
C THR A 100 12.58 16.90 -3.10
N ALA A 101 13.70 17.39 -3.61
CA ALA A 101 14.28 18.63 -3.12
C ALA A 101 13.26 19.77 -3.35
N PRO A 102 13.00 20.65 -2.38
CA PRO A 102 12.28 21.89 -2.64
C PRO A 102 13.21 22.83 -3.44
N GLU A 103 12.71 23.38 -4.55
CA GLU A 103 13.30 24.54 -5.25
C GLU A 103 13.44 25.76 -4.33
#